data_AF-A0A511N4Z0-F1
#
_entry.id   AF-A0A511N4Z0-F1
#
_cell.length_a   1.000
_cell.length_b   1.000
_cell.length_c   1.000
_cell.angle_alpha   90.00
_cell.angle_beta   90.00
_cell.angle_gamma   90.00
#
_symmetry.space_group_name_H-M   'P 1'
#
loop_
_entity.id
_entity.type
_entity.pdbx_description
1 polymer ?
#
loop_
_entity_poly.entity_id
_entity_poly.type
_entity_poly.pdbx_seq_one_letter_code
_entity_poly.pdbx_strand_id
1 'polypeptide(L)'
;MKILVLIHVLSAIIGVGPTYFGLMLLRQNSTPRDLQTGLKVGKMLEWFPKIGGTLAVLSGFALILLNNYGPFTQIWLLGSLILYILIQAIVIGFVSPRAEKLAAWVFNPKNESATNLPAEQQGLLRSVSTGHWLAAALGTVLFTFMILKPH
;
A
#
# COMPACT_ATOMS: atom_id res chain seq x y z
N MET A 1 -18.02 16.13 -13.52
CA MET A 1 -18.39 14.93 -12.73
C MET A 1 -17.63 13.67 -13.15
N LYS A 2 -17.83 13.14 -14.36
CA LYS A 2 -17.14 11.93 -14.84
C LYS A 2 -15.61 12.01 -14.75
N ILE A 3 -15.05 13.20 -15.04
CA ILE A 3 -13.60 13.47 -14.93
C ILE A 3 -13.10 13.37 -13.49
N LEU A 4 -13.84 13.90 -12.51
CA LEU A 4 -13.43 13.84 -11.10
C LEU A 4 -13.45 12.40 -10.57
N VAL A 5 -14.49 11.62 -10.95
CA VAL A 5 -14.56 10.19 -10.63
C VAL A 5 -13.41 9.43 -11.29
N LEU A 6 -13.09 9.73 -12.55
CA LEU A 6 -11.96 9.13 -13.26
C LEU A 6 -10.63 9.43 -12.55
N ILE A 7 -10.39 10.69 -12.19
CA ILE A 7 -9.19 11.09 -11.45
C ILE A 7 -9.12 10.35 -10.11
N HIS A 8 -10.23 10.25 -9.37
CA HIS A 8 -10.28 9.55 -8.10
C HIS A 8 -9.92 8.07 -8.23
N VAL A 9 -10.57 7.37 -9.17
CA VAL A 9 -10.35 5.93 -9.39
C VAL A 9 -8.94 5.64 -9.89
N LEU A 10 -8.43 6.43 -10.85
CA LEU A 10 -7.05 6.27 -11.33
C LEU A 10 -6.04 6.58 -10.23
N SER A 11 -6.25 7.63 -9.44
CA SER A 11 -5.36 7.97 -8.32
C SER A 11 -5.34 6.83 -7.29
N ALA A 12 -6.50 6.22 -7.01
CA ALA A 12 -6.60 5.09 -6.11
C ALA A 12 -5.86 3.85 -6.63
N ILE A 13 -6.04 3.51 -7.91
CA ILE A 13 -5.34 2.38 -8.55
C ILE A 13 -3.83 2.60 -8.56
N ILE A 14 -3.38 3.78 -8.98
CA ILE A 14 -1.95 4.13 -9.03
C ILE A 14 -1.35 4.14 -7.62
N GLY A 15 -2.07 4.67 -6.63
CA GLY A 15 -1.60 4.74 -5.25
C GLY A 15 -1.50 3.37 -4.57
N VAL A 16 -2.50 2.50 -4.76
CA VAL A 16 -2.57 1.20 -4.08
C VAL A 16 -1.88 0.09 -4.87
N GLY A 17 -1.85 0.14 -6.20
CA GLY A 17 -1.27 -0.89 -7.08
C GLY A 17 0.15 -1.38 -6.69
N PRO A 18 1.06 -0.49 -6.27
CA PRO A 18 2.39 -0.86 -5.79
C PRO A 18 2.42 -1.82 -4.59
N THR A 19 1.34 -1.87 -3.78
CA THR A 19 1.26 -2.79 -2.63
C THR A 19 1.30 -4.26 -3.03
N TYR A 20 0.79 -4.61 -4.21
CA TYR A 20 0.81 -5.97 -4.74
C TYR A 20 2.23 -6.44 -5.11
N PHE A 21 3.10 -5.51 -5.53
CA PHE A 21 4.50 -5.84 -5.82
C PHE A 21 5.29 -6.17 -4.55
N GLY A 22 4.94 -5.56 -3.41
CA GLY A 22 5.56 -5.84 -2.11
C GLY A 22 5.48 -7.32 -1.71
N LEU A 23 4.44 -8.03 -2.17
CA LEU A 23 4.26 -9.47 -1.94
C LEU A 23 5.38 -10.30 -2.57
N MET A 24 5.82 -9.92 -3.77
CA MET A 24 6.85 -10.63 -4.51
C MET A 24 8.26 -10.17 -4.11
N LEU A 25 8.43 -8.87 -3.89
CA LEU A 25 9.73 -8.27 -3.59
C LEU A 25 10.26 -8.65 -2.20
N LEU A 26 9.37 -8.85 -1.21
CA LEU A 26 9.72 -9.09 0.20
C LEU A 26 9.19 -10.44 0.70
N ARG A 27 9.47 -11.50 -0.07
CA ARG A 27 9.13 -12.89 0.27
C ARG A 27 9.98 -13.42 1.43
N GLN A 28 9.39 -14.30 2.26
CA GLN A 28 10.00 -14.78 3.51
C GLN A 28 11.27 -15.63 3.33
N ASN A 29 11.46 -16.27 2.17
CA ASN A 29 12.60 -17.14 1.88
C ASN A 29 13.74 -16.43 1.13
N SER A 30 13.71 -15.10 1.06
CA SER A 30 14.75 -14.32 0.38
C SER A 30 16.04 -14.27 1.20
N THR A 31 17.18 -14.37 0.51
CA THR A 31 18.49 -14.13 1.13
C THR A 31 18.67 -12.63 1.43
N PRO A 32 19.59 -12.25 2.34
CA PRO A 32 19.89 -10.83 2.58
C PRO A 32 20.24 -10.07 1.29
N ARG A 33 20.93 -10.71 0.34
CA ARG A 33 21.27 -10.13 -0.96
C ARG A 33 20.05 -9.90 -1.85
N ASP A 34 19.10 -10.84 -1.87
CA ASP A 34 17.83 -10.65 -2.59
C ASP A 34 17.02 -9.48 -2.03
N LEU A 35 17.01 -9.36 -0.69
CA LEU A 35 16.30 -8.30 0.02
C LEU A 35 16.88 -6.91 -0.26
N GLN A 36 18.17 -6.77 -0.54
CA GLN A 36 18.75 -5.49 -0.96
C GLN A 36 18.06 -4.95 -2.20
N THR A 37 17.85 -5.79 -3.22
CA THR A 37 17.15 -5.39 -4.44
C THR A 37 15.67 -5.12 -4.15
N GLY A 38 15.02 -6.02 -3.41
CA GLY A 38 13.61 -5.87 -3.04
C GLY A 38 13.31 -4.58 -2.26
N LEU A 39 14.16 -4.22 -1.31
CA LEU A 39 14.02 -3.02 -0.48
C LEU A 39 14.33 -1.73 -1.25
N LYS A 40 15.30 -1.74 -2.17
CA LYS A 40 15.54 -0.60 -3.07
C LYS A 40 14.32 -0.29 -3.93
N VAL A 41 13.78 -1.31 -4.59
CA VAL A 41 12.58 -1.17 -5.42
C VAL A 41 11.36 -0.81 -4.56
N GLY A 42 11.21 -1.46 -3.41
CA GLY A 42 10.16 -1.16 -2.43
C GLY A 42 10.17 0.31 -2.02
N LYS A 43 11.34 0.90 -1.78
CA LYS A 43 11.45 2.31 -1.41
C LYS A 43 10.96 3.26 -2.51
N MET A 44 11.22 2.91 -3.78
CA MET A 44 10.70 3.67 -4.92
C MET A 44 9.17 3.53 -5.02
N LEU A 45 8.65 2.34 -4.75
CA LEU A 45 7.21 2.05 -4.77
C LEU A 45 6.43 2.78 -3.67
N GLU A 46 7.05 3.17 -2.55
CA GLU A 46 6.41 3.96 -1.48
C GLU A 46 5.96 5.36 -1.91
N TRP A 47 6.50 5.91 -3.00
CA TRP A 47 6.11 7.23 -3.51
C TRP A 47 4.68 7.24 -4.06
N PHE A 48 4.26 6.13 -4.65
CA PHE A 48 2.93 6.01 -5.23
C PHE A 48 1.79 6.12 -4.21
N PRO A 49 1.76 5.37 -3.08
CA PRO A 49 0.74 5.53 -2.07
C PRO A 49 0.83 6.89 -1.35
N LYS A 50 1.97 7.59 -1.38
CA LYS A 50 2.05 8.96 -0.84
C LYS A 50 1.37 9.97 -1.77
N ILE A 51 1.68 9.91 -3.06
CA ILE A 51 1.18 10.87 -4.06
C ILE A 51 -0.25 10.49 -4.49
N GLY A 52 -0.41 9.29 -5.06
CA GLY A 52 -1.71 8.77 -5.48
C GLY A 52 -2.67 8.63 -4.31
N GLY A 53 -2.15 8.29 -3.13
CA GLY A 53 -2.89 8.29 -1.87
C GLY A 53 -3.53 9.62 -1.54
N THR A 54 -2.71 10.67 -1.49
CA THR A 54 -3.19 12.01 -1.16
C THR A 54 -4.21 12.48 -2.19
N LEU A 55 -3.96 12.26 -3.50
CA LEU A 55 -4.88 12.63 -4.57
C LEU A 55 -6.22 11.89 -4.47
N ALA A 56 -6.21 10.59 -4.20
CA ALA A 56 -7.42 9.79 -4.05
C ALA A 56 -8.24 10.22 -2.82
N VAL A 57 -7.60 10.53 -1.69
CA VAL A 57 -8.31 11.04 -0.50
C VAL A 57 -8.95 12.39 -0.79
N LEU A 58 -8.19 13.35 -1.32
CA LEU A 58 -8.70 14.70 -1.61
C LEU A 58 -9.84 14.68 -2.63
N SER A 59 -9.68 13.90 -3.71
CA SER A 59 -10.74 13.72 -4.70
C SER A 59 -11.96 12.97 -4.16
N GLY A 60 -11.76 12.01 -3.24
CA GLY A 60 -12.84 11.30 -2.56
C GLY A 60 -13.67 12.22 -1.66
N PHE A 61 -13.01 13.06 -0.86
CA PHE A 61 -13.69 14.10 -0.08
C PHE A 61 -14.43 15.10 -0.98
N ALA A 62 -13.81 15.55 -2.07
CA ALA A 62 -14.46 16.43 -3.03
C ALA A 62 -15.72 15.78 -3.65
N LEU A 63 -15.69 14.49 -3.95
CA LEU A 63 -16.87 13.76 -4.44
C LEU A 63 -18.01 13.73 -3.41
N ILE A 64 -17.71 13.58 -2.12
CA ILE A 64 -18.72 13.57 -1.05
C ILE A 64 -19.32 14.97 -0.87
N LEU A 65 -18.49 16.02 -0.85
CA LEU A 65 -18.94 17.40 -0.58
C LEU A 65 -19.70 18.03 -1.75
N LEU A 66 -19.28 17.76 -2.98
CA LEU A 66 -19.83 18.41 -4.17
C LEU A 66 -21.08 17.73 -4.73
N ASN A 67 -21.56 16.64 -4.11
CA ASN A 67 -22.58 15.81 -4.73
C ASN A 67 -23.62 15.26 -3.74
N ASN A 68 -24.90 15.42 -4.09
CA ASN A 68 -26.01 14.68 -3.47
C ASN A 68 -26.12 13.29 -4.12
N TYR A 69 -25.25 12.37 -3.72
CA TYR A 69 -25.45 10.96 -4.02
C TYR A 69 -26.64 10.42 -3.21
N GLY A 70 -27.38 9.45 -3.77
CA GLY A 70 -28.39 8.74 -2.99
C GLY A 70 -27.77 8.05 -1.75
N PRO A 71 -28.55 7.75 -0.70
CA PRO A 71 -28.04 7.24 0.57
C PRO A 71 -27.13 6.02 0.41
N PHE A 72 -27.50 5.12 -0.51
CA PHE A 72 -26.76 3.89 -0.80
C PHE A 72 -25.37 4.17 -1.41
N THR A 73 -25.31 5.04 -2.42
CA THR A 73 -24.05 5.42 -3.08
C THR A 73 -23.15 6.24 -2.16
N GLN A 74 -23.72 6.99 -1.22
CA GLN A 74 -22.96 7.72 -0.21
C GLN A 74 -22.30 6.80 0.81
N ILE A 75 -23.02 5.77 1.31
CA ILE A 75 -22.45 4.73 2.18
C ILE A 75 -21.32 4.00 1.46
N TRP A 76 -21.50 3.70 0.18
CA TRP A 76 -20.50 3.04 -0.64
C TRP A 76 -19.22 3.88 -0.80
N LEU A 77 -19.37 5.17 -1.10
CA LEU A 77 -18.25 6.12 -1.18
C LEU A 77 -17.52 6.23 0.17
N LEU A 78 -18.26 6.36 1.27
CA LEU A 78 -17.67 6.42 2.60
C LEU A 78 -16.90 5.13 2.94
N GLY A 79 -17.49 3.96 2.68
CA GLY A 79 -16.83 2.67 2.88
C GLY A 79 -15.53 2.55 2.07
N SER A 80 -15.55 2.96 0.79
CA SER A 80 -14.35 2.96 -0.05
C SER A 80 -13.26 3.92 0.47
N LEU A 81 -13.65 5.10 0.98
CA LEU A 81 -12.71 6.06 1.57
C LEU A 81 -12.08 5.52 2.86
N ILE A 82 -12.87 4.86 3.71
CA ILE A 82 -12.38 4.22 4.94
C ILE A 82 -11.38 3.11 4.59
N LEU A 83 -11.73 2.21 3.66
CA LEU A 83 -10.80 1.17 3.19
C LEU A 83 -9.49 1.78 2.69
N TYR A 84 -9.58 2.86 1.93
CA TYR A 84 -8.42 3.55 1.39
C TYR A 84 -7.49 4.10 2.48
N ILE A 85 -8.06 4.78 3.48
CA ILE A 85 -7.31 5.32 4.62
C ILE A 85 -6.65 4.19 5.42
N LEU A 86 -7.36 3.08 5.64
CA LEU A 86 -6.80 1.91 6.32
C LEU A 86 -5.62 1.31 5.56
N ILE A 87 -5.72 1.16 4.24
CA ILE A 87 -4.61 0.69 3.40
C ILE A 87 -3.40 1.62 3.55
N GLN A 88 -3.60 2.94 3.49
CA GLN A 88 -2.49 3.89 3.69
C GLN A 88 -1.88 3.80 5.08
N ALA A 89 -2.71 3.69 6.13
CA ALA A 89 -2.23 3.56 7.50
C ALA A 89 -1.37 2.28 7.67
N ILE A 90 -1.78 1.17 7.05
CA ILE A 90 -0.98 -0.06 7.04
C ILE A 90 0.32 0.13 6.28
N VAL A 91 0.28 0.66 5.06
CA VAL A 91 1.47 0.75 4.20
C VAL A 91 2.46 1.78 4.74
N ILE A 92 2.01 3.02 4.93
CA ILE A 92 2.88 4.14 5.33
C ILE A 92 3.17 4.10 6.83
N GLY A 93 2.16 3.79 7.65
CA GLY A 93 2.29 3.82 9.12
C GLY A 93 2.91 2.56 9.72
N PHE A 94 2.75 1.39 9.09
CA PHE A 94 3.19 0.12 9.67
C PHE A 94 4.27 -0.59 8.84
N VAL A 95 4.09 -0.69 7.53
CA VAL A 95 5.01 -1.42 6.65
C VAL A 95 6.29 -0.63 6.41
N SER A 96 6.20 0.63 5.99
CA SER A 96 7.37 1.47 5.67
C SER A 96 8.40 1.56 6.83
N PRO A 97 8.01 1.86 8.08
CA PRO A 97 9.00 1.95 9.17
C PRO A 97 9.70 0.62 9.47
N ARG A 98 9.01 -0.51 9.28
CA ARG A 98 9.59 -1.84 9.48
C ARG A 98 10.50 -2.24 8.33
N ALA A 99 10.12 -1.89 7.10
CA ALA A 99 10.95 -2.08 5.92
C ALA A 99 12.25 -1.25 6.03
N GLU A 100 12.19 -0.03 6.58
CA GLU A 100 13.37 0.78 6.86
C GLU A 100 14.29 0.17 7.92
N LYS A 101 13.73 -0.37 9.01
CA LYS A 101 14.53 -1.10 10.01
C LYS A 101 15.21 -2.33 9.41
N LEU A 102 14.50 -3.08 8.56
CA LEU A 102 15.07 -4.21 7.83
C LEU A 102 16.18 -3.76 6.87
N ALA A 103 15.95 -2.67 6.13
CA ALA A 103 16.92 -2.08 5.22
C ALA A 103 18.20 -1.64 5.96
N ALA A 104 18.08 -1.00 7.12
CA ALA A 104 19.23 -0.57 7.92
C ALA A 104 20.15 -1.75 8.28
N TRP A 105 19.60 -2.93 8.53
CA TRP A 105 20.39 -4.13 8.77
C TRP A 105 20.96 -4.73 7.48
N VAL A 106 20.13 -4.84 6.44
CA VAL A 106 20.47 -5.49 5.15
C VAL A 106 21.53 -4.71 4.35
N PHE A 107 21.56 -3.38 4.48
CA PHE A 107 22.55 -2.51 3.82
C PHE A 107 23.78 -2.21 4.69
N ASN A 108 23.87 -2.76 5.90
CA ASN A 108 25.05 -2.57 6.74
C ASN A 108 26.24 -3.38 6.19
N PRO A 109 27.40 -2.76 5.89
CA PRO A 109 28.58 -3.47 5.39
C PRO A 109 29.05 -4.62 6.29
N LYS A 110 28.80 -4.53 7.60
CA LYS A 110 29.15 -5.59 8.57
C LYS A 110 28.37 -6.89 8.35
N ASN A 111 27.22 -6.82 7.68
CA ASN A 111 26.31 -7.94 7.45
C ASN A 111 26.38 -8.48 6.02
N GLU A 112 27.28 -7.95 5.18
CA GLU A 112 27.37 -8.31 3.76
C GLU A 112 27.71 -9.79 3.53
N SER A 113 28.47 -10.40 4.45
CA SER A 113 28.81 -11.82 4.43
C SER A 113 27.75 -12.72 5.07
N ALA A 114 26.66 -12.16 5.60
CA ALA A 114 25.61 -12.96 6.23
C ALA A 114 24.80 -13.72 5.17
N THR A 115 24.76 -15.04 5.30
CA THR A 115 23.94 -15.92 4.44
C THR A 115 22.48 -15.97 4.86
N ASN A 116 22.21 -15.76 6.15
CA ASN A 116 20.88 -15.83 6.74
C ASN A 116 20.54 -14.58 7.54
N LEU A 117 19.25 -14.24 7.58
CA LEU A 117 18.73 -13.21 8.47
C LEU A 117 18.69 -13.72 9.92
N PRO A 118 19.10 -12.91 10.92
CA PRO A 118 18.85 -13.23 12.32
C PRO A 118 17.35 -13.21 12.64
N ALA A 119 16.97 -13.82 13.76
CA ALA A 119 15.57 -14.00 14.15
C ALA A 119 14.77 -12.69 14.22
N GLU A 120 15.40 -11.60 14.67
CA GLU A 120 14.78 -10.27 14.73
C GLU A 120 14.40 -9.75 13.33
N GLN A 121 15.33 -9.83 12.37
CA GLN A 121 15.11 -9.35 11.00
C GLN A 121 14.17 -10.27 10.22
N GLN A 122 14.16 -11.58 10.51
CA GLN A 122 13.12 -12.47 10.01
C GLN A 122 11.73 -12.05 10.52
N GLY A 123 11.62 -11.66 11.79
CA GLY A 123 10.39 -11.11 12.37
C GLY A 123 9.92 -9.84 11.66
N LEU A 124 10.85 -8.91 11.37
CA LEU A 124 10.57 -7.71 10.59
C LEU A 124 10.10 -8.04 9.17
N LEU A 125 10.78 -8.94 8.47
CA LEU A 125 10.41 -9.37 7.13
C LEU A 125 9.02 -9.99 7.09
N ARG A 126 8.70 -10.88 8.05
CA ARG A 126 7.35 -11.45 8.19
C ARG A 126 6.31 -10.37 8.41
N SER A 127 6.56 -9.44 9.32
CA SER A 127 5.64 -8.35 9.63
C SER A 127 5.38 -7.44 8.42
N VAL A 128 6.42 -7.10 7.65
CA VAL A 128 6.31 -6.34 6.40
C VAL A 128 5.53 -7.11 5.35
N SER A 129 5.85 -8.38 5.14
CA SER A 129 5.17 -9.25 4.17
C SER A 129 3.68 -9.42 4.50
N THR A 130 3.33 -9.67 5.77
CA THR A 130 1.94 -9.74 6.24
C THR A 130 1.21 -8.42 6.05
N GLY A 131 1.88 -7.28 6.31
CA GLY A 131 1.30 -5.96 6.08
C GLY A 131 0.98 -5.71 4.60
N HIS A 132 1.86 -6.13 3.67
CA HIS A 132 1.57 -6.07 2.24
C HIS A 132 0.41 -6.99 1.84
N TRP A 133 0.34 -8.21 2.39
CA TRP A 133 -0.80 -9.11 2.14
C TRP A 133 -2.12 -8.51 2.59
N LEU A 134 -2.15 -7.93 3.78
CA LEU A 134 -3.34 -7.26 4.30
C LEU A 134 -3.73 -6.06 3.43
N ALA A 135 -2.75 -5.22 3.07
CA ALA A 135 -2.98 -4.07 2.20
C ALA A 135 -3.49 -4.48 0.81
N ALA A 136 -2.94 -5.54 0.21
CA ALA A 136 -3.38 -6.06 -1.08
C ALA A 136 -4.79 -6.65 -1.02
N ALA A 137 -5.13 -7.38 0.05
CA ALA A 137 -6.48 -7.91 0.27
C ALA A 137 -7.50 -6.77 0.38
N LEU A 138 -7.21 -5.76 1.22
CA LEU A 138 -8.06 -4.57 1.36
C LEU A 138 -8.13 -3.79 0.04
N GLY A 139 -7.02 -3.66 -0.69
CA GLY A 139 -6.96 -3.02 -2.00
C GLY A 139 -7.84 -3.74 -3.02
N THR A 140 -7.92 -5.06 -2.96
CA THR A 140 -8.80 -5.86 -3.84
C THR A 140 -10.25 -5.54 -3.54
N VAL A 141 -10.65 -5.57 -2.26
CA VAL A 141 -12.02 -5.21 -1.83
C VAL A 141 -12.37 -3.77 -2.24
N LEU A 142 -11.43 -2.84 -2.07
CA LEU A 142 -11.60 -1.45 -2.49
C LEU A 142 -11.85 -1.34 -4.00
N PHE A 143 -11.05 -2.02 -4.82
CA PHE A 143 -11.24 -1.99 -6.28
C PHE A 143 -12.56 -2.63 -6.69
N THR A 144 -12.96 -3.73 -6.03
CA THR A 144 -14.30 -4.30 -6.20
C THR A 144 -15.37 -3.26 -5.90
N PHE A 145 -15.22 -2.48 -4.82
CA PHE A 145 -16.15 -1.40 -4.51
C PHE A 145 -16.16 -0.34 -5.62
N MET A 146 -15.01 0.11 -6.09
CA MET A 146 -14.93 1.13 -7.14
C MET A 146 -15.54 0.67 -8.48
N ILE A 147 -15.40 -0.61 -8.83
CA ILE A 147 -15.88 -1.18 -10.09
C ILE A 147 -17.37 -1.50 -10.02
N LEU A 148 -17.83 -2.16 -8.95
CA LEU A 148 -19.23 -2.58 -8.78
C LEU A 148 -20.12 -1.47 -8.20
N LYS A 149 -19.66 -0.22 -8.22
CA LYS A 149 -20.37 0.91 -7.64
C LYS A 149 -21.79 0.98 -8.22
N PRO A 150 -22.83 1.10 -7.36
CA PRO A 150 -24.20 1.31 -7.82
C PRO A 150 -24.31 2.65 -8.58
N HIS A 151 -24.92 2.59 -9.76
CA HIS A 151 -25.18 3.74 -10.64
C HIS A 151 -26.41 4.53 -10.20
#